data_AF-A0A4R9Q8S9-F1
#
_entry.id   AF-A0A4R9Q8S9-F1
#
_cell.length_a   1.000
_cell.length_b   1.000
_cell.length_c   1.000
_cell.angle_alpha   90.00
_cell.angle_beta   90.00
_cell.angle_gamma   90.00
#
_symmetry.space_group_name_H-M   'P 1'
#
loop_
_entity.id
_entity.type
_entity.pdbx_description
1 polymer ?
#
loop_
_entity_poly.entity_id
_entity_poly.type
_entity_poly.pdbx_seq_one_letter_code
_entity_poly.pdbx_strand_id
1 'polypeptide(L)'
;MTFAVAGCTSISYYAQSLEGHVEIMAARRNVGKLIRDPSTPKPLRAKLASAAAIRRFATDELALPDNSSYRSYVDIGRDNVTYAVFAAPQFSLAPVTWCFPVFGCVPYRGYFSRKSATESAAELQRQGLDVYVSGVTAYSTLGWFSDPLLSTMLRHDDTYIATLVFHELAHQKIYVNNDSAFNEAFAVSVETSGARKWLRATGNRAGLRRYEANRIRSADFLELIAKTRDELRQVYGSPRSPEQMAAAKDAAIDRLRMRYRHLRDKRWAGYRGYDAWFDSPINNAKLAATAVYGEQVPAFLHLFDLCSADYPRFYASVRRIAALPAASRAEALKTAATCN
;
A
#
# COMPACT_ATOMS: atom_id res chain seq x y z
N MET A 1 -2.10 13.18 37.89
CA MET A 1 -0.86 13.54 37.17
C MET A 1 -0.25 12.26 36.61
N THR A 2 -0.48 11.97 35.33
CA THR A 2 0.01 10.74 34.69
C THR A 2 0.45 11.07 33.26
N PHE A 3 1.43 11.96 33.11
CA PHE A 3 2.01 12.34 31.80
C PHE A 3 3.33 11.63 31.48
N ALA A 4 3.87 10.81 32.40
CA ALA A 4 5.18 10.17 32.22
C ALA A 4 5.17 8.95 31.28
N VAL A 5 4.05 8.22 31.17
CA VAL A 5 4.00 6.96 30.39
C VAL A 5 3.81 7.21 28.89
N ALA A 6 3.05 8.25 28.52
CA ALA A 6 2.86 8.66 27.12
C ALA A 6 4.15 9.25 26.51
N GLY A 7 4.99 9.89 27.32
CA GLY A 7 6.28 10.45 26.87
C GLY A 7 7.32 9.36 26.55
N CYS A 8 7.46 8.35 27.42
CA CYS A 8 8.43 7.26 27.22
C CYS A 8 8.08 6.35 26.03
N THR A 9 6.79 6.10 25.79
CA THR A 9 6.31 5.30 24.64
C THR A 9 6.46 6.05 23.31
N SER A 10 6.36 7.38 23.32
CA SER A 10 6.64 8.22 22.15
C SER A 10 8.14 8.23 21.82
N ILE A 11 9.01 8.47 22.80
CA ILE A 11 10.47 8.52 22.62
C ILE A 11 11.01 7.17 22.13
N SER A 12 10.62 6.07 22.78
CA SER A 12 11.04 4.71 22.38
C SER A 12 10.60 4.34 20.97
N TYR A 13 9.40 4.77 20.55
CA TYR A 13 8.94 4.55 19.18
C TYR A 13 9.78 5.30 18.14
N TYR A 14 10.10 6.58 18.39
CA TYR A 14 10.92 7.34 17.44
C TYR A 14 12.35 6.81 17.41
N ALA A 15 12.90 6.40 18.55
CA ALA A 15 14.21 5.76 18.63
C ALA A 15 14.29 4.49 17.76
N GLN A 16 13.34 3.55 17.89
CA GLN A 16 13.36 2.33 17.05
C GLN A 16 13.12 2.63 15.56
N SER A 17 12.31 3.65 15.24
CA SER A 17 12.09 4.08 13.85
C SER A 17 13.37 4.62 13.22
N LEU A 18 14.13 5.43 13.97
CA LEU A 18 15.42 5.96 13.53
C LEU A 18 16.48 4.86 13.42
N GLU A 19 16.60 4.00 14.44
CA GLU A 19 17.56 2.89 14.46
C GLU A 19 17.35 1.96 13.26
N GLY A 20 16.13 1.48 13.04
CA GLY A 20 15.82 0.58 11.92
C GLY A 20 16.05 1.23 10.55
N HIS A 21 15.79 2.53 10.41
CA HIS A 21 16.08 3.26 9.18
C HIS A 21 17.60 3.39 8.95
N VAL A 22 18.36 3.78 9.98
CA VAL A 22 19.83 3.95 9.92
C VAL A 22 20.51 2.63 9.59
N GLU A 23 20.11 1.52 10.21
CA GLU A 23 20.64 0.17 9.95
C GLU A 23 20.54 -0.18 8.45
N ILE A 24 19.35 0.02 7.86
CA ILE A 24 19.13 -0.23 6.43
C ILE A 24 19.99 0.70 5.58
N MET A 25 20.05 2.00 5.90
CA MET A 25 20.82 2.97 5.13
C MET A 25 22.33 2.68 5.17
N ALA A 26 22.85 2.20 6.30
CA ALA A 26 24.25 1.84 6.46
C ALA A 26 24.63 0.54 5.72
N ALA A 27 23.69 -0.41 5.59
CA ALA A 27 23.91 -1.70 4.94
C ALA A 27 23.84 -1.66 3.40
N ARG A 28 23.63 -0.47 2.79
CA ARG A 28 23.42 -0.33 1.34
C ARG A 28 24.65 -0.73 0.53
N ARG A 29 24.43 -1.65 -0.41
CA ARG A 29 25.42 -2.04 -1.43
C ARG A 29 24.98 -1.55 -2.81
N ASN A 30 25.88 -1.01 -3.61
CA ASN A 30 25.53 -0.50 -4.94
C ASN A 30 25.08 -1.65 -5.88
N VAL A 31 23.92 -1.48 -6.52
CA VAL A 31 23.33 -2.50 -7.41
C VAL A 31 24.24 -2.83 -8.59
N GLY A 32 24.82 -1.83 -9.24
CA GLY A 32 25.72 -2.02 -10.37
C GLY A 32 26.99 -2.79 -10.00
N LYS A 33 27.54 -2.56 -8.81
CA LYS A 33 28.68 -3.33 -8.29
C LYS A 33 28.29 -4.80 -8.06
N LEU A 34 27.16 -5.05 -7.42
CA LEU A 34 26.66 -6.41 -7.16
C LEU A 34 26.39 -7.21 -8.44
N ILE A 35 25.86 -6.57 -9.48
CA ILE A 35 25.60 -7.23 -10.78
C ILE A 35 26.90 -7.70 -11.45
N ARG A 36 27.99 -6.93 -11.33
CA ARG A 36 29.29 -7.24 -11.95
C ARG A 36 30.17 -8.15 -11.10
N ASP A 37 29.89 -8.27 -9.81
CA ASP A 37 30.66 -9.08 -8.89
C ASP A 37 30.36 -10.58 -9.07
N PRO A 38 31.33 -11.41 -9.52
CA PRO A 38 31.13 -12.83 -9.74
C PRO A 38 30.84 -13.61 -8.44
N SER A 39 31.22 -13.06 -7.28
CA SER A 39 30.91 -13.67 -5.97
C SER A 39 29.44 -13.50 -5.56
N THR A 40 28.71 -12.56 -6.18
CA THR A 40 27.27 -12.39 -5.93
C THR A 40 26.49 -13.55 -6.56
N PRO A 41 25.61 -14.24 -5.82
CA PRO A 41 24.85 -15.38 -6.33
C PRO A 41 24.11 -15.06 -7.63
N LYS A 42 24.21 -15.95 -8.63
CA LYS A 42 23.62 -15.76 -9.97
C LYS A 42 22.13 -15.37 -9.93
N PRO A 43 21.26 -15.99 -9.10
CA PRO A 43 19.85 -15.58 -9.00
C PRO A 43 19.68 -14.14 -8.52
N LEU A 44 20.47 -13.71 -7.53
CA LEU A 44 20.44 -12.35 -7.02
C LEU A 44 20.91 -11.35 -8.07
N ARG A 45 22.01 -11.64 -8.79
CA ARG A 45 22.47 -10.76 -9.89
C ARG A 45 21.40 -10.59 -10.98
N ALA A 46 20.71 -11.66 -11.34
CA ALA A 46 19.63 -11.61 -12.32
C ALA A 46 18.45 -10.73 -11.84
N LYS A 47 18.02 -10.89 -10.59
CA LYS A 47 16.97 -10.05 -9.98
C LYS A 47 17.38 -8.58 -9.91
N LEU A 48 18.60 -8.29 -9.50
CA LEU A 48 19.15 -6.94 -9.44
C LEU A 48 19.25 -6.29 -10.83
N ALA A 49 19.64 -7.05 -11.85
CA ALA A 49 19.69 -6.58 -13.23
C ALA A 49 18.29 -6.24 -13.75
N SER A 50 17.28 -7.08 -13.45
CA SER A 50 15.89 -6.81 -13.80
C SER A 50 15.36 -5.56 -13.08
N ALA A 51 15.57 -5.45 -11.77
CA ALA A 51 15.18 -4.28 -10.99
C ALA A 51 15.84 -2.98 -11.50
N ALA A 52 17.10 -3.04 -11.92
CA ALA A 52 17.79 -1.91 -12.53
C ALA A 52 17.19 -1.52 -13.90
N ALA A 53 16.73 -2.49 -14.69
CA ALA A 53 16.04 -2.23 -15.94
C ALA A 53 14.64 -1.62 -15.73
N ILE A 54 13.90 -2.15 -14.76
CA ILE A 54 12.60 -1.63 -14.32
C ILE A 54 12.73 -0.18 -13.84
N ARG A 55 13.70 0.12 -12.97
CA ARG A 55 13.92 1.50 -12.51
C ARG A 55 14.19 2.41 -13.73
N ARG A 56 15.12 2.03 -14.62
CA ARG A 56 15.42 2.85 -15.80
C ARG A 56 14.16 3.11 -16.63
N PHE A 57 13.35 2.09 -16.86
CA PHE A 57 12.05 2.23 -17.53
C PHE A 57 11.10 3.20 -16.81
N ALA A 58 11.07 3.20 -15.48
CA ALA A 58 10.29 4.17 -14.71
C ALA A 58 10.62 5.62 -15.10
N THR A 59 11.91 5.93 -15.24
CA THR A 59 12.36 7.27 -15.63
C THR A 59 12.10 7.54 -17.10
N ASP A 60 12.59 6.67 -17.96
CA ASP A 60 12.65 6.92 -19.41
C ASP A 60 11.25 6.88 -20.05
N GLU A 61 10.39 5.97 -19.57
CA GLU A 61 9.12 5.65 -20.22
C GLU A 61 7.88 6.13 -19.45
N LEU A 62 8.03 6.37 -18.14
CA LEU A 62 6.92 6.82 -17.27
C LEU A 62 7.14 8.25 -16.76
N ALA A 63 8.24 8.92 -17.11
CA ALA A 63 8.60 10.25 -16.62
C ALA A 63 8.65 10.36 -15.08
N LEU A 64 8.94 9.25 -14.39
CA LEU A 64 9.13 9.21 -12.94
C LEU A 64 10.53 9.75 -12.54
N PRO A 65 10.73 10.16 -11.28
CA PRO A 65 11.94 10.87 -10.86
C PRO A 65 13.23 10.11 -11.17
N ASP A 66 14.23 10.80 -11.71
CA ASP A 66 15.59 10.26 -11.88
C ASP A 66 16.47 10.50 -10.64
N ASN A 67 16.07 9.97 -9.49
CA ASN A 67 16.82 10.11 -8.24
C ASN A 67 17.64 8.85 -7.88
N SER A 68 18.22 8.84 -6.68
CA SER A 68 19.07 7.75 -6.20
C SER A 68 18.30 6.55 -5.61
N SER A 69 16.98 6.62 -5.49
CA SER A 69 16.14 5.51 -5.00
C SER A 69 16.26 4.28 -5.90
N TYR A 70 16.28 3.11 -5.27
CA TYR A 70 16.40 1.77 -5.87
C TYR A 70 17.68 1.51 -6.67
N ARG A 71 18.72 2.35 -6.50
CA ARG A 71 20.07 2.15 -7.08
C ARG A 71 21.03 1.40 -6.14
N SER A 72 20.59 1.08 -4.93
CA SER A 72 21.30 0.28 -3.93
C SER A 72 20.43 -0.90 -3.47
N TYR A 73 21.05 -1.92 -2.89
CA TYR A 73 20.42 -3.13 -2.39
C TYR A 73 20.82 -3.36 -0.93
N VAL A 74 19.87 -3.83 -0.13
CA VAL A 74 20.08 -4.28 1.25
C VAL A 74 19.42 -5.64 1.44
N ASP A 75 20.20 -6.60 1.92
CA ASP A 75 19.63 -7.82 2.48
C ASP A 75 19.34 -7.60 3.97
N ILE A 76 18.06 -7.53 4.32
CA ILE A 76 17.63 -7.24 5.69
C ILE A 76 17.51 -8.49 6.58
N GLY A 77 17.69 -9.70 6.02
CA GLY A 77 17.66 -10.94 6.80
C GLY A 77 16.34 -11.27 7.52
N ARG A 78 15.23 -10.62 7.14
CA ARG A 78 13.91 -10.77 7.79
C ARG A 78 12.76 -10.72 6.77
N ASP A 79 11.59 -11.21 7.18
CA ASP A 79 10.44 -11.37 6.28
C ASP A 79 9.70 -10.10 5.91
N ASN A 80 9.75 -9.10 6.77
CA ASN A 80 9.09 -7.83 6.58
C ASN A 80 10.06 -6.72 6.98
N VAL A 81 10.09 -5.63 6.22
CA VAL A 81 10.92 -4.48 6.56
C VAL A 81 10.35 -3.73 7.75
N THR A 82 9.02 -3.62 7.79
CA THR A 82 8.27 -3.02 8.89
C THR A 82 6.98 -3.81 9.13
N TYR A 83 6.34 -3.52 10.27
CA TYR A 83 5.04 -4.03 10.66
C TYR A 83 4.12 -2.83 10.86
N ALA A 84 3.02 -2.78 10.12
CA ALA A 84 2.00 -1.74 10.24
C ALA A 84 0.92 -2.19 11.23
N VAL A 85 0.73 -1.40 12.28
CA VAL A 85 -0.35 -1.59 13.26
C VAL A 85 -1.49 -0.66 12.90
N PHE A 86 -2.67 -1.25 12.71
CA PHE A 86 -3.94 -0.57 12.50
C PHE A 86 -4.82 -0.81 13.72
N ALA A 87 -5.59 0.19 14.13
CA ALA A 87 -6.58 0.04 15.18
C ALA A 87 -7.87 0.77 14.82
N ALA A 88 -9.00 0.29 15.33
CA ALA A 88 -10.30 0.95 15.18
C ALA A 88 -11.18 0.61 16.40
N PRO A 89 -12.10 1.50 16.83
CA PRO A 89 -13.07 1.15 17.84
C PRO A 89 -13.89 -0.09 17.45
N GLN A 90 -14.33 -0.86 18.45
CA GLN A 90 -15.07 -2.12 18.26
C GLN A 90 -16.31 -1.99 17.36
N PHE A 91 -16.95 -0.81 17.35
CA PHE A 91 -18.14 -0.48 16.55
C PHE A 91 -17.93 0.77 15.67
N SER A 92 -16.73 0.93 15.10
CA SER A 92 -16.47 1.97 14.12
C SER A 92 -15.51 1.47 13.04
N LEU A 93 -15.76 1.87 11.80
CA LEU A 93 -14.85 1.62 10.67
C LEU A 93 -13.84 2.75 10.46
N ALA A 94 -13.88 3.78 11.30
CA ALA A 94 -12.88 4.84 11.31
C ALA A 94 -11.63 4.35 12.06
N PRO A 95 -10.46 4.24 11.39
CA PRO A 95 -9.25 3.84 12.06
C PRO A 95 -8.77 4.93 13.03
N VAL A 96 -8.04 4.52 14.06
CA VAL A 96 -7.17 5.41 14.83
C VAL A 96 -6.14 6.00 13.87
N THR A 97 -5.91 7.31 14.00
CA THR A 97 -4.99 8.05 13.15
C THR A 97 -3.79 8.49 13.97
N TRP A 98 -2.60 8.33 13.40
CA TRP A 98 -1.35 8.81 13.98
C TRP A 98 -0.79 9.93 13.12
N CYS A 99 -0.43 11.05 13.75
CA CYS A 99 0.09 12.22 13.05
C CYS A 99 1.59 12.37 13.27
N PHE A 100 2.31 12.55 12.16
CA PHE A 100 3.75 12.73 12.14
C PHE A 100 4.10 14.10 11.54
N PRO A 101 5.14 14.79 12.04
CA PRO A 101 5.48 16.14 11.58
C PRO A 101 5.72 16.26 10.06
N VAL A 102 6.27 15.21 9.44
CA VAL A 102 6.66 15.22 8.02
C VAL A 102 5.57 14.61 7.12
N PHE A 103 4.97 13.50 7.54
CA PHE A 103 4.09 12.68 6.69
C PHE A 103 2.60 13.02 6.84
N GLY A 104 2.26 13.88 7.79
CA GLY A 104 0.88 14.18 8.16
C GLY A 104 0.27 13.04 8.96
N CYS A 105 -1.06 12.96 8.91
CA CYS A 105 -1.85 11.99 9.65
C CYS A 105 -2.15 10.75 8.78
N VAL A 106 -1.83 9.56 9.28
CA VAL A 106 -2.00 8.29 8.56
C VAL A 106 -2.75 7.25 9.42
N PRO A 107 -3.52 6.32 8.81
CA PRO A 107 -4.42 5.41 9.52
C PRO A 107 -3.70 4.17 10.11
N TYR A 108 -2.38 4.24 10.26
CA TYR A 108 -1.55 3.15 10.80
C TYR A 108 -0.31 3.70 11.50
N ARG A 109 0.37 2.85 12.27
CA ARG A 109 1.69 3.14 12.84
C ARG A 109 2.67 2.04 12.45
N GLY A 110 3.79 2.42 11.84
CA GLY A 110 4.81 1.49 11.34
C GLY A 110 5.90 1.22 12.37
N TYR A 111 6.33 -0.03 12.49
CA TYR A 111 7.38 -0.47 13.42
C TYR A 111 8.43 -1.30 12.68
N PHE A 112 9.72 -1.03 12.87
CA PHE A 112 10.77 -1.91 12.34
C PHE A 112 10.90 -3.18 13.18
N SER A 113 10.60 -3.10 14.48
CA SER A 113 10.59 -4.24 15.41
C SER A 113 9.24 -4.94 15.44
N ARG A 114 9.23 -6.25 15.13
CA ARG A 114 8.05 -7.10 15.29
C ARG A 114 7.56 -7.13 16.74
N LYS A 115 8.51 -7.17 17.69
CA LYS A 115 8.20 -7.19 19.13
C LYS A 115 7.43 -5.93 19.51
N SER A 116 7.93 -4.75 19.12
CA SER A 116 7.29 -3.46 19.43
C SER A 116 5.91 -3.33 18.77
N ALA A 117 5.74 -3.85 17.55
CA ALA A 117 4.43 -3.90 16.90
C ALA A 117 3.43 -4.76 17.69
N THR A 118 3.85 -5.94 18.14
CA THR A 118 3.02 -6.86 18.95
C THR A 118 2.68 -6.28 20.31
N GLU A 119 3.63 -5.64 20.99
CA GLU A 119 3.40 -4.98 22.29
C GLU A 119 2.40 -3.83 22.14
N SER A 120 2.56 -3.00 21.11
CA SER A 120 1.60 -1.93 20.82
C SER A 120 0.22 -2.48 20.46
N ALA A 121 0.16 -3.58 19.71
CA ALA A 121 -1.11 -4.21 19.37
C ALA A 121 -1.83 -4.72 20.61
N ALA A 122 -1.12 -5.37 21.53
CA ALA A 122 -1.68 -5.84 22.80
C ALA A 122 -2.16 -4.68 23.69
N GLU A 123 -1.45 -3.55 23.70
CA GLU A 123 -1.88 -2.35 24.42
C GLU A 123 -3.19 -1.78 23.85
N LEU A 124 -3.28 -1.61 22.54
CA LEU A 124 -4.49 -1.12 21.86
C LEU A 124 -5.67 -2.07 22.06
N GLN A 125 -5.44 -3.39 22.06
CA GLN A 125 -6.47 -4.39 22.39
C GLN A 125 -6.99 -4.27 23.83
N ARG A 126 -6.10 -4.01 24.81
CA ARG A 126 -6.53 -3.76 26.21
C ARG A 126 -7.39 -2.50 26.36
N GLN A 127 -7.30 -1.57 25.42
CA GLN A 127 -8.16 -0.38 25.35
C GLN A 127 -9.52 -0.68 24.68
N GLY A 128 -9.81 -1.93 24.32
CA GLY A 128 -11.07 -2.33 23.68
C GLY A 128 -11.12 -2.04 22.17
N LEU A 129 -9.96 -1.80 21.54
CA LEU A 129 -9.88 -1.57 20.10
C LEU A 129 -9.76 -2.89 19.34
N ASP A 130 -10.39 -2.94 18.17
CA ASP A 130 -10.02 -3.90 17.14
C ASP A 130 -8.61 -3.54 16.65
N VAL A 131 -7.73 -4.52 16.51
CA VAL A 131 -6.35 -4.30 16.06
C VAL A 131 -5.99 -5.28 14.95
N TYR A 132 -5.24 -4.79 13.97
CA TYR A 132 -4.69 -5.59 12.88
C TYR A 132 -3.22 -5.24 12.69
N VAL A 133 -2.36 -6.26 12.60
CA VAL A 133 -0.92 -6.09 12.34
C VAL A 133 -0.61 -6.72 10.99
N SER A 134 -0.07 -5.92 10.07
CA SER A 134 0.36 -6.39 8.75
C SER A 134 1.86 -6.31 8.61
N GLY A 135 2.47 -7.38 8.10
CA GLY A 135 3.84 -7.30 7.58
C GLY A 135 3.87 -6.44 6.33
N VAL A 136 4.91 -5.62 6.18
CA VAL A 136 5.15 -4.75 5.05
C VAL A 136 6.47 -5.13 4.40
N THR A 137 6.47 -5.35 3.09
CA THR A 137 7.65 -5.84 2.33
C THR A 137 8.51 -4.72 1.76
N ALA A 138 7.99 -3.50 1.68
CA ALA A 138 8.72 -2.30 1.29
C ALA A 138 8.15 -1.08 2.00
N TYR A 139 9.01 -0.10 2.28
CA TYR A 139 8.58 1.22 2.73
C TYR A 139 9.26 2.25 1.84
N SER A 140 8.60 3.40 1.65
CA SER A 140 9.24 4.57 1.06
C SER A 140 9.32 5.70 2.07
N THR A 141 10.39 6.47 1.96
CA THR A 141 10.57 7.74 2.65
C THR A 141 10.05 8.92 1.85
N LEU A 142 9.20 8.69 0.83
CA LEU A 142 8.67 9.71 -0.09
C LEU A 142 9.76 10.54 -0.78
N GLY A 143 10.97 9.97 -0.91
CA GLY A 143 12.10 10.62 -1.59
C GLY A 143 12.96 11.50 -0.68
N TRP A 144 12.69 11.54 0.63
CA TRP A 144 13.59 12.17 1.61
C TRP A 144 14.93 11.44 1.71
N PHE A 145 14.93 10.12 1.44
CA PHE A 145 16.12 9.30 1.34
C PHE A 145 16.12 8.48 0.05
N SER A 146 17.32 8.01 -0.31
CA SER A 146 17.52 7.06 -1.40
C SER A 146 17.15 5.65 -0.94
N ASP A 147 15.85 5.34 -0.95
CA ASP A 147 15.30 4.06 -0.53
C ASP A 147 15.96 2.91 -1.33
N PRO A 148 16.53 1.87 -0.70
CA PRO A 148 17.15 0.77 -1.42
C PRO A 148 16.13 -0.26 -1.93
N LEU A 149 16.56 -1.10 -2.87
CA LEU A 149 15.93 -2.40 -3.10
C LEU A 149 16.17 -3.28 -1.86
N LEU A 150 15.10 -3.84 -1.31
CA LEU A 150 15.18 -4.71 -0.13
C LEU A 150 15.08 -6.18 -0.55
N SER A 151 15.72 -7.08 0.19
CA SER A 151 15.62 -8.53 -0.08
C SER A 151 14.18 -9.04 -0.05
N THR A 152 13.29 -8.43 0.73
CA THR A 152 11.84 -8.70 0.75
C THR A 152 11.14 -8.39 -0.58
N MET A 153 11.57 -7.34 -1.30
CA MET A 153 11.01 -6.99 -2.62
C MET A 153 11.38 -8.02 -3.69
N LEU A 154 12.60 -8.59 -3.58
CA LEU A 154 13.15 -9.49 -4.60
C LEU A 154 12.65 -10.95 -4.49
N ARG A 155 11.83 -11.26 -3.48
CA ARG A 155 11.20 -12.59 -3.30
C ARG A 155 10.11 -12.87 -4.33
N HIS A 156 9.56 -11.83 -4.95
CA HIS A 156 8.48 -11.92 -5.91
C HIS A 156 8.99 -11.81 -7.36
N ASP A 157 8.07 -11.96 -8.31
CA ASP A 157 8.40 -11.88 -9.73
C ASP A 157 8.70 -10.44 -10.19
N ASP A 158 9.19 -10.30 -11.41
CA ASP A 158 9.60 -9.00 -11.96
C ASP A 158 8.39 -8.09 -12.21
N THR A 159 7.19 -8.65 -12.34
CA THR A 159 5.94 -7.88 -12.43
C THR A 159 5.67 -7.17 -11.11
N TYR A 160 5.82 -7.87 -9.98
CA TYR A 160 5.70 -7.29 -8.65
C TYR A 160 6.75 -6.20 -8.38
N ILE A 161 8.00 -6.45 -8.78
CA ILE A 161 9.07 -5.45 -8.64
C ILE A 161 8.73 -4.20 -9.46
N ALA A 162 8.24 -4.38 -10.70
CA ALA A 162 7.81 -3.27 -11.55
C ALA A 162 6.67 -2.48 -10.92
N THR A 163 5.61 -3.14 -10.48
CA THR A 163 4.46 -2.47 -9.86
C THR A 163 4.90 -1.66 -8.65
N LEU A 164 5.69 -2.28 -7.76
CA LEU A 164 6.14 -1.64 -6.53
C LEU A 164 7.08 -0.45 -6.79
N VAL A 165 8.08 -0.61 -7.66
CA VAL A 165 9.01 0.50 -7.98
C VAL A 165 8.27 1.67 -8.63
N PHE A 166 7.30 1.41 -9.52
CA PHE A 166 6.51 2.48 -10.14
C PHE A 166 5.61 3.19 -9.14
N HIS A 167 4.99 2.43 -8.23
CA HIS A 167 4.15 2.95 -7.15
C HIS A 167 4.93 3.90 -6.24
N GLU A 168 6.05 3.43 -5.69
CA GLU A 168 6.83 4.23 -4.74
C GLU A 168 7.46 5.46 -5.40
N LEU A 169 7.96 5.34 -6.63
CA LEU A 169 8.46 6.49 -7.39
C LEU A 169 7.35 7.48 -7.76
N ALA A 170 6.09 7.03 -7.91
CA ALA A 170 4.96 7.93 -8.09
C ALA A 170 4.75 8.80 -6.84
N HIS A 171 4.80 8.23 -5.63
CA HIS A 171 4.77 9.02 -4.40
C HIS A 171 5.89 10.07 -4.33
N GLN A 172 7.09 9.74 -4.82
CA GLN A 172 8.21 10.69 -4.90
C GLN A 172 7.98 11.78 -5.96
N LYS A 173 7.07 11.56 -6.92
CA LYS A 173 6.72 12.53 -7.97
C LYS A 173 5.66 13.53 -7.50
N ILE A 174 4.60 13.04 -6.86
CA ILE A 174 3.48 13.84 -6.34
C ILE A 174 3.00 13.21 -5.04
N TYR A 175 2.97 14.01 -3.97
CA TYR A 175 2.40 13.65 -2.68
C TYR A 175 1.66 14.86 -2.10
N VAL A 176 0.46 14.62 -1.59
CA VAL A 176 -0.43 15.62 -1.01
C VAL A 176 -0.62 15.34 0.47
N ASN A 177 -0.24 16.30 1.32
CA ASN A 177 -0.37 16.13 2.78
C ASN A 177 -1.82 15.89 3.19
N ASN A 178 -2.01 14.97 4.14
CA ASN A 178 -3.31 14.62 4.73
C ASN A 178 -4.37 14.12 3.73
N ASP A 179 -3.96 13.56 2.58
CA ASP A 179 -4.86 13.01 1.58
C ASP A 179 -4.39 11.64 1.07
N SER A 180 -4.39 10.64 1.98
CA SER A 180 -3.95 9.28 1.67
C SER A 180 -4.76 8.67 0.52
N ALA A 181 -6.07 8.90 0.45
CA ALA A 181 -6.90 8.36 -0.62
C ALA A 181 -6.45 8.87 -2.00
N PHE A 182 -6.14 10.17 -2.12
CA PHE A 182 -5.60 10.74 -3.34
C PHE A 182 -4.21 10.17 -3.68
N ASN A 183 -3.30 10.15 -2.70
CA ASN A 183 -1.91 9.71 -2.91
C ASN A 183 -1.83 8.25 -3.36
N GLU A 184 -2.56 7.35 -2.67
CA GLU A 184 -2.56 5.93 -2.99
C GLU A 184 -3.24 5.67 -4.34
N ALA A 185 -4.36 6.33 -4.62
CA ALA A 185 -5.04 6.15 -5.90
C ALA A 185 -4.21 6.66 -7.09
N PHE A 186 -3.49 7.77 -6.91
CA PHE A 186 -2.53 8.26 -7.89
C PHE A 186 -1.40 7.24 -8.13
N ALA A 187 -0.75 6.77 -7.07
CA ALA A 187 0.36 5.82 -7.15
C ALA A 187 -0.07 4.50 -7.81
N VAL A 188 -1.21 3.93 -7.42
CA VAL A 188 -1.79 2.72 -8.02
C VAL A 188 -2.14 2.92 -9.50
N SER A 189 -2.52 4.13 -9.92
CA SER A 189 -2.83 4.42 -11.33
C SER A 189 -1.58 4.49 -12.19
N VAL A 190 -0.50 5.09 -11.67
CA VAL A 190 0.82 5.10 -12.32
C VAL A 190 1.41 3.69 -12.37
N GLU A 191 1.32 2.94 -11.26
CA GLU A 191 1.66 1.52 -11.21
C GLU A 191 0.91 0.73 -12.28
N THR A 192 -0.41 0.90 -12.38
CA THR A 192 -1.26 0.11 -13.28
C THR A 192 -0.92 0.37 -14.74
N SER A 193 -0.86 1.65 -15.13
CA SER A 193 -0.47 2.05 -16.49
C SER A 193 0.98 1.63 -16.81
N GLY A 194 1.89 1.82 -15.86
CA GLY A 194 3.32 1.50 -16.00
C GLY A 194 3.59 0.00 -16.13
N ALA A 195 2.95 -0.83 -15.30
CA ALA A 195 3.08 -2.28 -15.36
C ALA A 195 2.57 -2.84 -16.69
N ARG A 196 1.44 -2.33 -17.19
CA ARG A 196 0.93 -2.65 -18.53
C ARG A 196 1.93 -2.27 -19.62
N LYS A 197 2.49 -1.06 -19.57
CA LYS A 197 3.48 -0.58 -20.53
C LYS A 197 4.76 -1.43 -20.50
N TRP A 198 5.27 -1.73 -19.31
CA TRP A 198 6.46 -2.57 -19.08
C TRP A 198 6.28 -4.01 -19.62
N LEU A 199 5.17 -4.66 -19.29
CA LEU A 199 4.90 -6.03 -19.73
C LEU A 199 4.72 -6.12 -21.25
N ARG A 200 4.19 -5.06 -21.89
CA ARG A 200 4.12 -4.97 -23.35
C ARG A 200 5.51 -4.75 -23.97
N ALA A 201 6.28 -3.80 -23.44
CA ALA A 201 7.62 -3.47 -23.94
C ALA A 201 8.60 -4.66 -23.85
N THR A 202 8.46 -5.49 -22.81
CA THR A 202 9.26 -6.71 -22.62
C THR A 202 8.72 -7.94 -23.36
N GLY A 203 7.61 -7.81 -24.10
CA GLY A 203 6.99 -8.93 -24.82
C GLY A 203 6.35 -10.00 -23.90
N ASN A 204 6.20 -9.71 -22.60
CA ASN A 204 5.69 -10.66 -21.60
C ASN A 204 4.15 -10.79 -21.64
N ARG A 205 3.61 -11.32 -22.74
CA ARG A 205 2.15 -11.48 -22.96
C ARG A 205 1.49 -12.36 -21.89
N ALA A 206 2.19 -13.39 -21.41
CA ALA A 206 1.67 -14.27 -20.36
C ALA A 206 1.60 -13.54 -19.00
N GLY A 207 2.63 -12.75 -18.67
CA GLY A 207 2.63 -11.86 -17.50
C GLY A 207 1.50 -10.85 -17.56
N LEU A 208 1.29 -10.21 -18.71
CA LEU A 208 0.18 -9.27 -18.90
C LEU A 208 -1.19 -9.91 -18.66
N ARG A 209 -1.45 -11.11 -19.20
CA ARG A 209 -2.71 -11.82 -18.93
C ARG A 209 -2.90 -12.15 -17.45
N ARG A 210 -1.85 -12.61 -16.76
CA ARG A 210 -1.91 -12.89 -15.31
C ARG A 210 -2.15 -11.60 -14.52
N TYR A 211 -1.49 -10.52 -14.89
CA TYR A 211 -1.63 -9.20 -14.27
C TYR A 211 -3.07 -8.70 -14.39
N GLU A 212 -3.65 -8.68 -15.59
CA GLU A 212 -5.04 -8.24 -15.80
C GLU A 212 -6.04 -9.13 -15.04
N ALA A 213 -5.84 -10.44 -15.04
CA ALA A 213 -6.68 -11.34 -14.26
C ALA A 213 -6.60 -11.06 -12.74
N ASN A 214 -5.40 -10.74 -12.22
CA ASN A 214 -5.22 -10.34 -10.83
C ASN A 214 -5.87 -8.98 -10.54
N ARG A 215 -5.86 -8.03 -11.48
CA ARG A 215 -6.54 -6.74 -11.32
C ARG A 215 -8.06 -6.90 -11.21
N ILE A 216 -8.67 -7.76 -12.03
CA ILE A 216 -10.10 -8.08 -11.92
C ILE A 216 -10.40 -8.66 -10.54
N ARG A 217 -9.61 -9.64 -10.08
CA ARG A 217 -9.79 -10.23 -8.75
C ARG A 217 -9.62 -9.21 -7.63
N SER A 218 -8.65 -8.31 -7.75
CA SER A 218 -8.44 -7.25 -6.77
C SER A 218 -9.63 -6.29 -6.72
N ALA A 219 -10.22 -5.94 -7.86
CA ALA A 219 -11.42 -5.10 -7.90
C ALA A 219 -12.62 -5.80 -7.26
N ASP A 220 -12.87 -7.05 -7.62
CA ASP A 220 -13.96 -7.85 -7.03
C ASP A 220 -13.76 -8.03 -5.50
N PHE A 221 -12.52 -8.23 -5.05
CA PHE A 221 -12.18 -8.31 -3.62
C PHE A 221 -12.52 -6.99 -2.90
N LEU A 222 -12.08 -5.86 -3.44
CA LEU A 222 -12.37 -4.54 -2.83
C LEU A 222 -13.87 -4.24 -2.81
N GLU A 223 -14.63 -4.67 -3.82
CA GLU A 223 -16.09 -4.55 -3.84
C GLU A 223 -16.74 -5.34 -2.69
N LEU A 224 -16.28 -6.57 -2.42
CA LEU A 224 -16.75 -7.34 -1.26
C LEU A 224 -16.52 -6.59 0.06
N ILE A 225 -15.33 -6.00 0.21
CA ILE A 225 -14.97 -5.23 1.41
C ILE A 225 -15.82 -3.97 1.53
N ALA A 226 -16.01 -3.21 0.45
CA ALA A 226 -16.84 -2.02 0.42
C ALA A 226 -18.29 -2.33 0.83
N LYS A 227 -18.88 -3.37 0.24
CA LYS A 227 -20.24 -3.81 0.56
C LYS A 227 -20.40 -4.20 2.04
N THR A 228 -19.44 -4.94 2.59
CA THR A 228 -19.49 -5.31 4.01
C THR A 228 -19.29 -4.11 4.92
N ARG A 229 -18.47 -3.14 4.54
CA ARG A 229 -18.33 -1.88 5.27
C ARG A 229 -19.65 -1.11 5.31
N ASP A 230 -20.40 -1.06 4.22
CA ASP A 230 -21.70 -0.40 4.19
C ASP A 230 -22.72 -1.08 5.11
N GLU A 231 -22.76 -2.42 5.13
CA GLU A 231 -23.58 -3.17 6.09
C GLU A 231 -23.21 -2.84 7.54
N LEU A 232 -21.91 -2.81 7.85
CA LEU A 232 -21.42 -2.51 9.19
C LEU A 232 -21.70 -1.05 9.59
N ARG A 233 -21.63 -0.09 8.67
CA ARG A 233 -22.04 1.30 8.94
C ARG A 233 -23.49 1.37 9.41
N GLN A 234 -24.39 0.63 8.79
CA GLN A 234 -25.80 0.57 9.19
C GLN A 234 -25.98 -0.13 10.55
N VAL A 235 -25.18 -1.17 10.84
CA VAL A 235 -25.19 -1.83 12.15
C VAL A 235 -24.77 -0.86 13.25
N TYR A 236 -23.65 -0.16 13.06
CA TYR A 236 -23.08 0.74 14.06
C TYR A 236 -23.88 2.03 14.25
N GLY A 237 -24.63 2.48 13.23
CA GLY A 237 -25.51 3.65 13.30
C GLY A 237 -26.92 3.37 13.86
N SER A 238 -27.21 2.13 14.29
CA SER A 238 -28.54 1.72 14.75
C SER A 238 -28.69 1.78 16.28
N PRO A 239 -29.92 1.81 16.84
CA PRO A 239 -30.15 1.85 18.29
C PRO A 239 -29.96 0.47 18.98
N ARG A 240 -29.09 -0.39 18.44
CA ARG A 240 -28.80 -1.72 19.01
C ARG A 240 -27.99 -1.60 20.30
N SER A 241 -28.18 -2.54 21.24
CA SER A 241 -27.25 -2.67 22.37
C SER A 241 -25.85 -3.11 21.89
N PRO A 242 -24.78 -2.90 22.67
CA PRO A 242 -23.44 -3.38 22.32
C PRO A 242 -23.39 -4.88 21.99
N GLU A 243 -24.15 -5.71 22.71
CA GLU A 243 -24.23 -7.16 22.49
C GLU A 243 -24.90 -7.48 21.14
N GLN A 244 -25.99 -6.76 20.82
CA GLN A 244 -26.68 -6.89 19.54
C GLN A 244 -25.82 -6.39 18.37
N MET A 245 -25.04 -5.33 18.56
CA MET A 245 -24.09 -4.85 17.55
C MET A 245 -22.96 -5.85 17.31
N ALA A 246 -22.41 -6.46 18.36
CA ALA A 246 -21.39 -7.50 18.25
C ALA A 246 -21.90 -8.70 17.44
N ALA A 247 -23.08 -9.23 17.79
CA ALA A 247 -23.69 -10.34 17.04
C ALA A 247 -23.96 -9.97 15.57
N ALA A 248 -24.45 -8.75 15.30
CA ALA A 248 -24.69 -8.27 13.93
C ALA A 248 -23.40 -8.06 13.13
N LYS A 249 -22.32 -7.62 13.78
CA LYS A 249 -20.98 -7.49 13.19
C LYS A 249 -20.44 -8.85 12.77
N ASP A 250 -20.50 -9.84 13.65
CA ASP A 250 -20.04 -11.20 13.37
C ASP A 250 -20.82 -11.80 12.19
N ALA A 251 -22.15 -11.64 12.18
CA ALA A 251 -22.99 -12.08 11.06
C ALA A 251 -22.62 -11.40 9.72
N ALA A 252 -22.23 -10.12 9.73
CA ALA A 252 -21.78 -9.42 8.52
C ALA A 252 -20.42 -9.95 8.02
N ILE A 253 -19.51 -10.29 8.94
CA ILE A 253 -18.21 -10.90 8.62
C ILE A 253 -18.39 -12.32 8.07
N ASP A 254 -19.33 -13.10 8.60
CA ASP A 254 -19.65 -14.42 8.07
C ASP A 254 -20.25 -14.35 6.66
N ARG A 255 -21.14 -13.38 6.41
CA ARG A 255 -21.62 -13.09 5.05
C ARG A 255 -20.50 -12.71 4.10
N LEU A 256 -19.54 -11.90 4.55
CA LEU A 256 -18.34 -11.57 3.77
C LEU A 256 -17.56 -12.84 3.38
N ARG A 257 -17.31 -13.74 4.32
CA ARG A 257 -16.63 -15.04 4.07
C ARG A 257 -17.40 -15.91 3.08
N MET A 258 -18.73 -15.96 3.17
CA MET A 258 -19.57 -16.71 2.24
C MET A 258 -19.51 -16.14 0.82
N ARG A 259 -19.64 -14.81 0.67
CA ARG A 259 -19.52 -14.14 -0.63
C ARG A 259 -18.16 -14.35 -1.27
N TYR A 260 -17.10 -14.31 -0.47
CA TYR A 260 -15.75 -14.63 -0.92
C TYR A 260 -15.65 -16.05 -1.47
N ARG A 261 -16.09 -17.06 -0.71
CA ARG A 261 -16.05 -18.47 -1.16
C ARG A 261 -16.81 -18.66 -2.47
N HIS A 262 -18.00 -18.04 -2.59
CA HIS A 262 -18.77 -18.08 -3.84
C HIS A 262 -18.01 -17.45 -5.01
N LEU A 263 -17.46 -16.24 -4.82
CA LEU A 263 -16.68 -15.54 -5.84
C LEU A 263 -15.45 -16.34 -6.28
N ARG A 264 -14.71 -16.88 -5.29
CA ARG A 264 -13.53 -17.72 -5.46
C ARG A 264 -13.84 -18.96 -6.29
N ASP A 265 -14.86 -19.72 -5.90
CA ASP A 265 -15.17 -21.04 -6.46
C ASP A 265 -15.88 -20.93 -7.81
N LYS A 266 -16.57 -19.81 -8.09
CA LYS A 266 -17.27 -19.57 -9.35
C LYS A 266 -16.45 -18.69 -10.29
N ARG A 267 -16.51 -17.37 -10.10
CA ARG A 267 -15.96 -16.37 -11.05
C ARG A 267 -14.44 -16.47 -11.19
N TRP A 268 -13.74 -16.87 -10.13
CA TRP A 268 -12.28 -16.97 -10.15
C TRP A 268 -11.75 -18.39 -10.42
N ALA A 269 -12.63 -19.34 -10.76
CA ALA A 269 -12.28 -20.73 -11.07
C ALA A 269 -11.38 -21.39 -10.01
N GLY A 270 -11.66 -21.14 -8.73
CA GLY A 270 -10.92 -21.71 -7.61
C GLY A 270 -9.61 -21.03 -7.26
N TYR A 271 -9.34 -19.80 -7.75
CA TYR A 271 -8.12 -19.06 -7.38
C TYR A 271 -8.07 -18.70 -5.89
N ARG A 272 -7.10 -19.23 -5.15
CA ARG A 272 -6.98 -19.14 -3.68
C ARG A 272 -6.09 -18.00 -3.17
N GLY A 273 -5.69 -17.05 -4.00
CA GLY A 273 -4.71 -16.02 -3.61
C GLY A 273 -5.16 -15.06 -2.50
N TYR A 274 -6.43 -15.08 -2.11
CA TYR A 274 -6.96 -14.32 -0.98
C TYR A 274 -7.34 -15.20 0.23
N ASP A 275 -7.18 -16.53 0.15
CA ASP A 275 -7.59 -17.47 1.21
C ASP A 275 -6.95 -17.05 2.55
N ALA A 276 -5.64 -16.78 2.57
CA ALA A 276 -4.93 -16.34 3.78
C ALA A 276 -5.49 -15.04 4.40
N TRP A 277 -5.98 -14.10 3.58
CA TRP A 277 -6.64 -12.90 4.10
C TRP A 277 -7.97 -13.27 4.73
N PHE A 278 -8.78 -14.12 4.09
CA PHE A 278 -10.06 -14.50 4.68
C PHE A 278 -9.87 -15.39 5.90
N ASP A 279 -8.95 -16.36 5.89
CA ASP A 279 -8.77 -17.34 6.97
C ASP A 279 -8.25 -16.73 8.27
N SER A 280 -7.63 -15.55 8.22
CA SER A 280 -7.25 -14.82 9.44
C SER A 280 -8.44 -14.06 10.05
N PRO A 281 -8.39 -13.69 11.34
CA PRO A 281 -9.43 -12.86 11.96
C PRO A 281 -9.73 -11.59 11.15
N ILE A 282 -11.02 -11.28 11.00
CA ILE A 282 -11.51 -10.07 10.33
C ILE A 282 -12.14 -9.19 11.40
N ASN A 283 -11.74 -7.92 11.44
CA ASN A 283 -12.23 -6.93 12.38
C ASN A 283 -12.23 -5.54 11.73
N ASN A 284 -12.68 -4.50 12.44
CA ASN A 284 -12.78 -3.16 11.87
C ASN A 284 -11.43 -2.60 11.45
N ALA A 285 -10.35 -2.85 12.21
CA ALA A 285 -9.01 -2.38 11.88
C ALA A 285 -8.52 -2.98 10.55
N LYS A 286 -8.74 -4.28 10.33
CA LYS A 286 -8.38 -4.95 9.07
C LYS A 286 -9.22 -4.48 7.88
N LEU A 287 -10.52 -4.28 8.10
CA LEU A 287 -11.41 -3.71 7.08
C LEU A 287 -11.05 -2.27 6.74
N ALA A 288 -10.62 -1.48 7.73
CA ALA A 288 -10.13 -0.12 7.53
C ALA A 288 -8.81 -0.10 6.76
N ALA A 289 -7.84 -0.94 7.14
CA ALA A 289 -6.56 -1.09 6.45
C ALA A 289 -6.72 -1.42 4.95
N THR A 290 -7.73 -2.24 4.63
CA THR A 290 -8.00 -2.66 3.24
C THR A 290 -8.69 -1.57 2.42
N ALA A 291 -9.49 -0.71 3.06
CA ALA A 291 -10.30 0.32 2.40
C ALA A 291 -9.51 1.57 1.96
N VAL A 292 -8.26 1.71 2.39
CA VAL A 292 -7.39 2.83 1.99
C VAL A 292 -7.11 2.81 0.47
N TYR A 293 -7.27 1.65 -0.18
CA TYR A 293 -6.90 1.44 -1.57
C TYR A 293 -8.15 1.26 -2.46
N GLY A 294 -8.36 2.17 -3.41
CA GLY A 294 -9.02 1.80 -4.67
C GLY A 294 -10.15 2.69 -5.18
N GLU A 295 -10.84 3.46 -4.34
CA GLU A 295 -12.06 4.17 -4.77
C GLU A 295 -11.82 5.17 -5.90
N GLN A 296 -10.67 5.89 -5.87
CA GLN A 296 -10.36 6.92 -6.87
C GLN A 296 -9.50 6.41 -8.03
N VAL A 297 -9.02 5.15 -8.01
CA VAL A 297 -8.14 4.60 -9.06
C VAL A 297 -8.78 4.66 -10.46
N PRO A 298 -10.07 4.29 -10.65
CA PRO A 298 -10.69 4.42 -11.97
C PRO A 298 -10.71 5.85 -12.50
N ALA A 299 -10.89 6.85 -11.63
CA ALA A 299 -10.94 8.25 -12.02
C ALA A 299 -9.56 8.79 -12.45
N PHE A 300 -8.48 8.38 -11.76
CA PHE A 300 -7.12 8.68 -12.20
C PHE A 300 -6.74 8.00 -13.51
N LEU A 301 -7.14 6.74 -13.73
CA LEU A 301 -6.92 6.05 -15.00
C LEU A 301 -7.69 6.74 -16.14
N HIS A 302 -8.92 7.19 -15.88
CA HIS A 302 -9.68 8.00 -16.84
C HIS A 302 -8.97 9.32 -17.17
N LEU A 303 -8.48 10.04 -16.16
CA LEU A 303 -7.69 11.25 -16.37
C LEU A 303 -6.43 10.99 -17.21
N PHE A 304 -5.75 9.85 -16.99
CA PHE A 304 -4.61 9.44 -17.80
C PHE A 304 -5.00 9.24 -19.27
N ASP A 305 -6.15 8.63 -19.55
CA ASP A 305 -6.67 8.46 -20.90
C ASP A 305 -7.05 9.81 -21.55
N LEU A 306 -7.66 10.74 -20.80
CA LEU A 306 -7.94 12.11 -21.26
C LEU A 306 -6.66 12.88 -21.62
N CYS A 307 -5.55 12.57 -20.94
CA CYS A 307 -4.22 13.07 -21.25
C CYS A 307 -3.52 12.31 -22.38
N SER A 308 -4.26 11.49 -23.14
CA SER A 308 -3.74 10.71 -24.27
C SER A 308 -2.64 9.73 -23.87
N ALA A 309 -2.71 9.19 -22.65
CA ALA A 309 -1.71 8.33 -22.04
C ALA A 309 -0.28 8.94 -21.98
N ASP A 310 -0.20 10.28 -21.97
CA ASP A 310 1.05 11.02 -21.82
C ASP A 310 1.33 11.35 -20.34
N TYR A 311 2.41 10.77 -19.79
CA TYR A 311 2.76 10.93 -18.38
C TYR A 311 3.03 12.40 -17.97
N PRO A 312 3.83 13.19 -18.70
CA PRO A 312 4.01 14.61 -18.39
C PRO A 312 2.71 15.40 -18.29
N ARG A 313 1.80 15.26 -19.28
CA ARG A 313 0.49 15.92 -19.28
C ARG A 313 -0.39 15.44 -18.15
N PHE A 314 -0.42 14.12 -17.91
CA PHE A 314 -1.14 13.55 -16.77
C PHE A 314 -0.65 14.12 -15.44
N TYR A 315 0.67 14.15 -15.20
CA TYR A 315 1.23 14.71 -13.98
C TYR A 315 0.96 16.21 -13.81
N ALA A 316 0.95 16.99 -14.88
CA ALA A 316 0.55 18.40 -14.82
C ALA A 316 -0.91 18.55 -14.33
N SER A 317 -1.80 17.71 -14.83
CA SER A 317 -3.22 17.67 -14.48
C SER A 317 -3.45 17.24 -13.04
N VAL A 318 -2.75 16.18 -12.61
CA VAL A 318 -2.77 15.72 -11.21
C VAL A 318 -2.29 16.81 -10.27
N ARG A 319 -1.26 17.60 -10.63
CA ARG A 319 -0.81 18.75 -9.81
C ARG A 319 -1.86 19.85 -9.70
N ARG A 320 -2.60 20.14 -10.78
CA ARG A 320 -3.72 21.10 -10.73
C ARG A 320 -4.79 20.64 -9.74
N ILE A 321 -5.19 19.37 -9.83
CA ILE A 321 -6.20 18.80 -8.90
C ILE A 321 -5.64 18.77 -7.46
N ALA A 322 -4.38 18.39 -7.27
CA ALA A 322 -3.73 18.37 -5.96
C ALA A 322 -3.71 19.74 -5.27
N ALA A 323 -3.60 20.82 -6.04
CA ALA A 323 -3.62 22.20 -5.54
C ALA A 323 -5.01 22.68 -5.09
N LEU A 324 -6.09 21.95 -5.43
CA LEU A 324 -7.43 22.28 -4.96
C LEU A 324 -7.58 22.00 -3.45
N PRO A 325 -8.56 22.64 -2.77
CA PRO A 325 -8.96 22.26 -1.43
C PRO A 325 -9.29 20.76 -1.36
N ALA A 326 -8.92 20.10 -0.25
CA ALA A 326 -9.07 18.65 -0.10
C ALA A 326 -10.50 18.15 -0.41
N ALA A 327 -11.52 18.89 0.04
CA ALA A 327 -12.93 18.54 -0.19
C ALA A 327 -13.35 18.56 -1.67
N SER A 328 -12.63 19.27 -2.55
CA SER A 328 -12.97 19.42 -3.97
C SER A 328 -12.22 18.44 -4.89
N ARG A 329 -11.14 17.80 -4.42
CA ARG A 329 -10.25 17.00 -5.28
C ARG A 329 -10.94 15.78 -5.88
N ALA A 330 -11.66 15.03 -5.04
CA ALA A 330 -12.33 13.81 -5.47
C ALA A 330 -13.38 14.09 -6.56
N GLU A 331 -14.17 15.15 -6.39
CA GLU A 331 -15.17 15.56 -7.37
C GLU A 331 -14.54 16.10 -8.66
N ALA A 332 -13.49 16.94 -8.53
CA ALA A 332 -12.76 17.44 -9.70
C ALA A 332 -12.13 16.30 -10.51
N LEU A 333 -11.57 15.29 -9.84
CA LEU A 333 -11.02 14.11 -10.50
C LEU A 333 -12.12 13.27 -11.18
N LYS A 334 -13.26 13.08 -10.51
CA LYS A 334 -14.38 12.29 -11.02
C LYS A 334 -15.07 12.95 -12.23
N THR A 335 -15.14 14.27 -12.26
CA THR A 335 -15.83 15.05 -13.31
C THR A 335 -14.90 15.56 -14.41
N ALA A 336 -13.60 15.24 -14.34
CA ALA A 336 -12.64 15.62 -15.37
C ALA A 336 -13.12 15.12 -16.74
N ALA A 337 -13.31 16.06 -17.68
CA ALA A 337 -13.72 15.78 -19.07
C ALA A 337 -12.60 16.08 -20.06
N THR A 338 -11.54 16.78 -19.62
CA THR A 338 -10.33 17.04 -20.40
C THR A 338 -9.10 16.83 -19.53
N CYS A 339 -7.93 16.75 -20.16
CA CYS A 339 -6.66 16.76 -19.43
C CYS A 339 -6.40 18.11 -18.73
N ASN A 340 -7.01 19.21 -19.18
CA ASN A 340 -6.75 20.54 -18.63
C ASN A 340 -7.63 20.86 -17.42
#